data_AF-B8LQ47-F1
#
_entry.id   AF-B8LQ47-F1
#
_cell.length_a   1.000
_cell.length_b   1.000
_cell.length_c   1.000
_cell.angle_alpha   90.00
_cell.angle_beta   90.00
_cell.angle_gamma   90.00
#
_symmetry.space_group_name_H-M   'P 1'
#
loop_
_entity.id
_entity.type
_entity.pdbx_description
1 polymer ?
#
loop_
_entity_poly.entity_id
_entity_poly.type
_entity_poly.pdbx_seq_one_letter_code
_entity_poly.pdbx_strand_id
1 'polypeptide(L)'
;MRDALLSTRRPIFYSLCEWGLDVPATWARQIGSSWRTTDDIEDKWESMISRADQNNEFAQYAGPGGWNDPDMLEVGNGNMTPEEYGSHFSIWALMKAPLLIGCDVTSMDKKTYGTLSNSEVIAVNQGLGWSPI
;
A
#
# COMPACT_ATOMS: atom_id res chain seq x y z
N MET A 1 19.34 2.34 -10.38
CA MET A 1 18.21 3.19 -10.81
C MET A 1 18.10 4.47 -9.97
N ARG A 2 18.12 4.42 -8.62
CA ARG A 2 18.10 5.61 -7.74
C ARG A 2 18.96 6.78 -8.23
N ASP A 3 20.26 6.54 -8.43
CA ASP A 3 21.20 7.62 -8.81
C ASP A 3 20.87 8.23 -10.18
N ALA A 4 20.32 7.43 -11.10
CA ALA A 4 19.84 7.91 -12.39
C ALA A 4 18.59 8.79 -12.24
N LEU A 5 17.66 8.46 -11.35
CA LEU A 5 16.51 9.32 -11.06
C LEU A 5 16.97 10.65 -10.43
N LEU A 6 17.91 10.60 -9.48
CA LEU A 6 18.48 11.79 -8.85
C LEU A 6 19.21 12.70 -9.86
N SER A 7 19.91 12.13 -10.85
CA SER A 7 20.65 12.91 -11.84
C SER A 7 19.76 13.74 -12.75
N THR A 8 18.49 13.39 -12.91
CA THR A 8 17.50 14.18 -13.66
C THR A 8 17.19 15.53 -12.99
N ARG A 9 17.50 15.68 -11.70
CA ARG A 9 17.10 16.82 -10.84
C ARG A 9 15.59 17.08 -10.79
N ARG A 10 14.78 16.07 -11.15
CA ARG A 10 13.33 16.10 -10.98
C ARG A 10 12.97 15.25 -9.76
N PRO A 11 12.09 15.74 -8.86
CA PRO A 11 11.52 14.89 -7.82
C PRO A 11 10.65 13.82 -8.45
N ILE A 12 11.07 12.57 -8.32
CA ILE A 12 10.36 11.38 -8.83
C ILE A 12 10.19 10.43 -7.65
N PHE A 13 8.95 10.08 -7.32
CA PHE A 13 8.67 9.05 -6.32
C PHE A 13 9.21 7.71 -6.84
N TYR A 14 10.03 7.03 -6.04
CA TYR A 14 10.66 5.78 -6.47
C TYR A 14 10.12 4.62 -5.62
N SER A 15 9.13 3.90 -6.17
CA SER A 15 8.61 2.66 -5.59
C SER A 15 9.45 1.47 -6.05
N LEU A 16 9.94 0.66 -5.11
CA LEU A 16 10.66 -0.58 -5.40
C LEU A 16 9.67 -1.75 -5.41
N CYS A 17 9.68 -2.53 -6.49
CA CYS A 17 8.85 -3.72 -6.64
C CYS A 17 9.75 -4.93 -6.86
N GLU A 18 10.31 -5.45 -5.76
CA GLU A 18 11.16 -6.65 -5.75
C GLU A 18 10.58 -7.79 -4.90
N TRP A 19 9.28 -7.66 -4.54
CA TRP A 19 8.46 -8.67 -3.90
C TRP A 19 8.87 -9.10 -2.48
N GLY A 20 9.60 -8.25 -1.76
CA GLY A 20 10.12 -8.57 -0.44
C GLY A 20 11.45 -9.35 -0.46
N LEU A 21 12.04 -9.56 -1.64
CA LEU A 21 13.25 -10.35 -1.81
C LEU A 21 14.44 -9.68 -1.10
N ASP A 22 15.19 -10.42 -0.31
CA ASP A 22 16.29 -9.88 0.51
C ASP A 22 15.84 -8.79 1.51
N VAL A 23 14.57 -8.82 1.94
CA VAL A 23 14.01 -8.05 3.07
C VAL A 23 14.22 -6.53 2.91
N PRO A 24 13.58 -5.88 1.92
CA PRO A 24 13.77 -4.46 1.59
C PRO A 24 13.52 -3.52 2.75
N ALA A 25 12.64 -3.87 3.69
CA ALA A 25 12.37 -3.08 4.89
C ALA A 25 13.66 -2.70 5.66
N THR A 26 14.72 -3.52 5.56
CA THR A 26 15.99 -3.28 6.25
C THR A 26 16.95 -2.33 5.52
N TRP A 27 16.75 -2.06 4.23
CA TRP A 27 17.72 -1.29 3.41
C TRP A 27 17.10 -0.30 2.40
N ALA A 28 15.90 -0.57 1.88
CA ALA A 28 15.28 0.15 0.77
C ALA A 28 14.97 1.61 1.08
N ARG A 29 14.84 1.98 2.37
CA ARG A 29 14.67 3.38 2.81
C ARG A 29 15.78 4.31 2.33
N GLN A 30 16.99 3.81 2.15
CA GLN A 30 18.12 4.61 1.63
C GLN A 30 18.10 4.70 0.09
N ILE A 31 17.16 4.02 -0.56
CA ILE A 31 17.12 3.84 -2.00
C ILE A 31 15.87 4.44 -2.64
N GLY A 32 14.68 4.16 -2.08
CA GLY A 32 13.41 4.62 -2.61
C GLY A 32 12.45 5.13 -1.55
N SER A 33 11.24 5.46 -2.01
CA SER A 33 10.17 6.08 -1.22
C SER A 33 9.18 5.05 -0.67
N SER A 34 9.07 3.90 -1.32
CA SER A 34 8.35 2.72 -0.85
C SER A 34 8.97 1.44 -1.40
N TRP A 35 8.64 0.29 -0.81
CA TRP A 35 9.11 -1.01 -1.27
C TRP A 35 8.08 -2.09 -1.01
N ARG A 36 7.84 -2.93 -2.03
CA ARG A 36 7.00 -4.12 -1.88
C ARG A 36 7.58 -5.06 -0.83
N THR A 37 6.74 -5.57 0.06
CA THR A 37 7.15 -6.49 1.14
C THR A 37 6.76 -7.94 0.88
N THR A 38 6.03 -8.20 -0.21
CA THR A 38 5.36 -9.47 -0.49
C THR A 38 5.23 -9.71 -1.99
N ASP A 39 4.93 -10.95 -2.40
CA ASP A 39 4.44 -11.28 -3.75
C ASP A 39 3.12 -10.54 -4.06
N ASP A 40 2.68 -10.60 -5.32
CA ASP A 40 1.49 -9.87 -5.77
C ASP A 40 0.22 -10.23 -4.99
N ILE A 41 -0.60 -9.22 -4.73
CA ILE A 41 -1.97 -9.43 -4.22
C ILE A 41 -2.84 -10.02 -5.33
N GLU A 42 -3.89 -10.73 -4.92
CA GLU A 42 -4.98 -11.15 -5.78
C GLU A 42 -6.28 -10.67 -5.14
N ASP A 43 -7.31 -10.40 -5.94
CA ASP A 43 -8.68 -10.08 -5.48
C ASP A 43 -9.34 -11.30 -4.81
N LYS A 44 -8.82 -11.71 -3.66
CA LYS A 44 -9.25 -12.84 -2.84
C LYS A 44 -8.95 -12.53 -1.39
N TRP A 45 -9.87 -12.87 -0.49
CA TRP A 45 -9.72 -12.61 0.94
C TRP A 45 -8.43 -13.19 1.53
N GLU A 46 -8.10 -14.43 1.15
CA GLU A 46 -6.91 -15.13 1.66
C GLU A 46 -5.62 -14.46 1.20
N SER A 47 -5.58 -13.99 -0.05
CA SER A 47 -4.43 -13.25 -0.57
C SER A 47 -4.26 -11.96 0.22
N MET A 48 -5.33 -11.16 0.32
CA MET A 48 -5.35 -9.89 1.04
C MET A 48 -4.88 -10.01 2.50
N ILE A 49 -5.44 -10.95 3.27
CA ILE A 49 -5.02 -11.17 4.67
C ILE A 49 -3.56 -11.63 4.73
N SER A 50 -3.13 -12.53 3.85
CA SER A 50 -1.72 -12.96 3.85
C SER A 50 -0.74 -11.82 3.56
N ARG A 51 -1.11 -10.85 2.71
CA ARG A 51 -0.29 -9.66 2.44
C ARG A 51 -0.21 -8.76 3.66
N ALA A 52 -1.33 -8.54 4.33
CA ALA A 52 -1.39 -7.75 5.55
C ALA A 52 -0.53 -8.35 6.67
N ASP A 53 -0.65 -9.67 6.91
CA ASP A 53 0.10 -10.37 7.95
C ASP A 53 1.62 -10.33 7.70
N GLN A 54 2.07 -10.60 6.48
CA GLN A 54 3.49 -10.53 6.12
C GLN A 54 4.03 -9.09 6.24
N ASN A 55 3.27 -8.10 5.79
CA ASN A 55 3.67 -6.71 5.86
C ASN A 55 3.78 -6.21 7.32
N ASN A 56 2.94 -6.72 8.23
CA ASN A 56 2.94 -6.38 9.64
C ASN A 56 4.28 -6.70 10.34
N GLU A 57 5.00 -7.74 9.91
CA GLU A 57 6.33 -8.08 10.45
C GLU A 57 7.35 -6.92 10.31
N PHE A 58 7.14 -6.05 9.32
CA PHE A 58 8.03 -4.95 8.98
C PHE A 58 7.53 -3.58 9.43
N ALA A 59 6.43 -3.49 10.19
CA ALA A 59 5.79 -2.23 10.57
C ALA A 59 6.78 -1.21 11.17
N GLN A 60 7.73 -1.67 12.00
CA GLN A 60 8.76 -0.84 12.65
C GLN A 60 9.71 -0.10 11.68
N TYR A 61 9.83 -0.54 10.43
CA TYR A 61 10.71 0.09 9.44
C TYR A 61 10.04 1.22 8.64
N ALA A 62 8.70 1.22 8.62
CA ALA A 62 7.91 2.22 7.90
C ALA A 62 7.93 3.57 8.62
N GLY A 63 7.91 4.66 7.84
CA GLY A 63 7.78 6.01 8.36
C GLY A 63 8.04 7.08 7.31
N PRO A 64 8.02 8.37 7.70
CA PRO A 64 8.20 9.47 6.75
C PRO A 64 9.45 9.30 5.86
N GLY A 65 9.22 9.24 4.54
CA GLY A 65 10.25 9.04 3.53
C GLY A 65 10.50 7.60 3.10
N GLY A 66 9.87 6.60 3.71
CA GLY A 66 10.02 5.19 3.34
C GLY A 66 8.89 4.31 3.89
N TRP A 67 8.08 3.74 3.02
CA TRP A 67 6.88 2.99 3.40
C TRP A 67 6.94 1.55 2.90
N ASN A 68 6.47 0.62 3.74
CA ASN A 68 6.21 -0.74 3.30
C ASN A 68 4.99 -0.73 2.35
N ASP A 69 5.09 -1.48 1.27
CA ASP A 69 4.07 -1.61 0.24
C ASP A 69 3.53 -3.06 0.21
N PRO A 70 2.35 -3.33 0.80
CA PRO A 70 1.68 -4.61 0.72
C PRO A 70 0.92 -4.82 -0.60
N ASP A 71 1.25 -4.04 -1.64
CA ASP A 71 0.65 -4.04 -2.98
C ASP A 71 -0.61 -3.17 -3.14
N MET A 72 -1.11 -3.07 -4.37
CA MET A 72 -2.23 -2.22 -4.76
C MET A 72 -3.57 -2.63 -4.12
N LEU A 73 -4.55 -1.73 -4.17
CA LEU A 73 -5.91 -1.98 -3.67
C LEU A 73 -6.74 -2.77 -4.69
N GLU A 74 -7.32 -3.89 -4.25
CA GLU A 74 -8.24 -4.73 -5.05
C GLU A 74 -9.72 -4.29 -4.95
N VAL A 75 -9.98 -3.20 -4.23
CA VAL A 75 -11.35 -2.70 -3.96
C VAL A 75 -12.12 -2.46 -5.26
N GLY A 76 -13.18 -3.26 -5.46
CA GLY A 76 -14.07 -3.13 -6.62
C GLY A 76 -13.76 -4.06 -7.80
N ASN A 77 -12.83 -5.01 -7.66
CA ASN A 77 -12.48 -5.95 -8.74
C ASN A 77 -13.40 -7.18 -8.84
N GLY A 78 -14.29 -7.37 -7.86
CA GLY A 78 -15.51 -8.18 -7.96
C GLY A 78 -15.49 -9.54 -7.26
N ASN A 79 -14.35 -10.00 -6.74
CA ASN A 79 -14.22 -11.32 -6.12
C ASN A 79 -14.16 -11.31 -4.59
N MET A 80 -14.16 -10.13 -3.95
CA MET A 80 -14.38 -9.98 -2.51
C MET A 80 -15.73 -9.30 -2.22
N THR A 81 -16.27 -9.58 -1.04
CA THR A 81 -17.50 -8.95 -0.52
C THR A 81 -17.26 -7.48 -0.16
N PRO A 82 -18.31 -6.65 -0.07
CA PRO A 82 -18.18 -5.26 0.37
C PRO A 82 -17.51 -5.10 1.74
N GLU A 83 -17.77 -6.02 2.67
CA GLU A 83 -17.21 -6.04 4.01
C GLU A 83 -15.71 -6.39 3.99
N GLU A 84 -15.31 -7.32 3.13
CA GLU A 84 -13.90 -7.67 2.90
C GLU A 84 -13.13 -6.50 2.27
N TYR A 85 -13.71 -5.80 1.29
CA TYR A 85 -13.12 -4.59 0.73
C TYR A 85 -13.02 -3.44 1.74
N GLY A 86 -14.03 -3.27 2.60
CA GLY A 86 -13.98 -2.32 3.70
C GLY A 86 -12.84 -2.62 4.67
N SER A 87 -12.61 -3.90 4.96
CA SER A 87 -11.49 -4.36 5.80
C SER A 87 -10.15 -4.13 5.12
N HIS A 88 -10.00 -4.54 3.87
CA HIS A 88 -8.79 -4.35 3.06
C HIS A 88 -8.35 -2.88 3.01
N PHE A 89 -9.26 -1.96 2.67
CA PHE A 89 -8.94 -0.53 2.61
C PHE A 89 -8.55 0.03 3.97
N SER A 90 -9.26 -0.37 5.03
CA SER A 90 -8.98 0.09 6.40
C SER A 90 -7.63 -0.41 6.92
N ILE A 91 -7.27 -1.66 6.64
CA ILE A 91 -6.01 -2.27 7.05
C ILE A 91 -4.83 -1.61 6.30
N TRP A 92 -4.94 -1.40 4.99
CA TRP A 92 -3.92 -0.67 4.22
C TRP A 92 -3.72 0.75 4.74
N ALA A 93 -4.83 1.43 5.06
CA ALA A 93 -4.77 2.77 5.62
C ALA A 93 -4.03 2.78 6.96
N LEU A 94 -4.35 1.85 7.87
CA LEU A 94 -3.74 1.73 9.19
C LEU A 94 -2.24 1.42 9.12
N MET A 95 -1.83 0.51 8.23
CA MET A 95 -0.42 0.14 8.01
C MET A 95 0.41 1.23 7.32
N LYS A 96 -0.18 2.38 6.98
CA LYS A 96 0.47 3.46 6.22
C LYS A 96 0.96 2.99 4.84
N ALA A 97 0.29 2.00 4.25
CA ALA A 97 0.59 1.53 2.91
C ALA A 97 0.30 2.62 1.85
N PRO A 98 0.97 2.58 0.69
CA PRO A 98 0.51 3.29 -0.50
C PRO A 98 -0.94 2.87 -0.84
N LEU A 99 -1.83 3.85 -0.99
CA LEU A 99 -3.23 3.62 -1.38
C LEU A 99 -3.39 3.80 -2.89
N LEU A 100 -2.93 2.81 -3.67
CA LEU A 100 -3.02 2.82 -5.13
C LEU A 100 -4.27 2.06 -5.58
N ILE A 101 -5.23 2.76 -6.20
CA ILE A 101 -6.49 2.16 -6.69
C ILE A 101 -6.19 1.22 -7.86
N GLY A 102 -6.59 -0.06 -7.74
CA GLY A 102 -6.39 -1.10 -8.75
C GLY A 102 -7.62 -1.46 -9.58
N CYS A 103 -8.74 -0.74 -9.45
CA CYS A 103 -9.98 -0.99 -10.20
C CYS A 103 -10.22 0.01 -11.35
N ASP A 104 -11.22 -0.26 -12.20
CA ASP A 104 -11.66 0.70 -13.22
C ASP A 104 -12.41 1.89 -12.60
N VAL A 105 -11.71 3.01 -12.46
CA VAL A 105 -12.26 4.25 -11.90
C VAL A 105 -13.35 4.90 -12.76
N THR A 106 -13.51 4.49 -14.03
CA THR A 106 -14.53 5.05 -14.93
C THR A 106 -15.91 4.40 -14.73
N SER A 107 -15.96 3.27 -14.02
CA SER A 107 -17.17 2.45 -13.88
C SER A 107 -17.43 1.93 -12.46
N MET A 108 -16.86 2.58 -11.44
CA MET A 108 -17.07 2.21 -10.02
C MET A 108 -18.54 2.30 -9.60
N ASP A 109 -19.01 1.29 -8.86
CA ASP A 109 -20.29 1.38 -8.17
C ASP A 109 -20.22 2.32 -6.95
N LYS A 110 -21.40 2.63 -6.38
CA LYS A 110 -21.49 3.53 -5.22
C LYS A 110 -20.79 3.01 -3.97
N LYS A 111 -20.70 1.68 -3.81
CA LYS A 111 -20.07 1.07 -2.63
C LYS A 111 -18.55 1.17 -2.75
N THR A 112 -17.99 0.78 -3.91
CA THR A 112 -16.57 0.93 -4.24
C THR A 112 -16.12 2.37 -4.10
N TYR A 113 -16.86 3.32 -4.69
CA TYR A 113 -16.57 4.74 -4.53
C TYR A 113 -16.61 5.16 -3.06
N GLY A 114 -17.66 4.77 -2.32
CA GLY A 114 -17.81 5.10 -0.90
C GLY A 114 -16.66 4.59 -0.02
N THR A 115 -16.16 3.38 -0.28
CA THR A 115 -14.99 2.82 0.39
C THR A 115 -13.74 3.63 0.07
N LEU A 116 -13.42 3.80 -1.22
CA LEU A 116 -12.20 4.45 -1.69
C LEU A 116 -12.17 5.96 -1.39
N SER A 117 -13.33 6.60 -1.26
CA SER A 117 -13.45 8.03 -0.98
C SER A 117 -13.68 8.35 0.50
N ASN A 118 -13.53 7.37 1.41
CA ASN A 118 -13.75 7.61 2.83
C ASN A 118 -12.63 8.50 3.42
N SER A 119 -12.93 9.78 3.61
CA SER A 119 -11.97 10.79 4.07
C SER A 119 -11.43 10.52 5.47
N GLU A 120 -12.21 9.88 6.35
CA GLU A 120 -11.76 9.58 7.71
C GLU A 120 -10.72 8.46 7.71
N VAL A 121 -10.93 7.41 6.90
CA VAL A 121 -9.95 6.32 6.72
C VAL A 121 -8.70 6.83 6.01
N ILE A 122 -8.84 7.67 4.98
CA ILE A 122 -7.71 8.33 4.33
C ILE A 122 -6.93 9.21 5.33
N ALA A 123 -7.62 9.91 6.24
CA ALA A 123 -6.96 10.70 7.26
C ALA A 123 -6.17 9.85 8.27
N VAL A 124 -6.59 8.61 8.55
CA VAL A 124 -5.77 7.66 9.33
C VAL A 124 -4.47 7.38 8.59
N ASN A 125 -4.51 7.12 7.28
CA ASN A 125 -3.31 6.87 6.47
C ASN A 125 -2.40 8.12 6.38
N GLN A 126 -2.97 9.29 6.12
CA GLN A 126 -2.22 10.53 5.85
C GLN A 126 -1.90 11.37 7.11
N GLY A 127 -2.49 11.03 8.25
CA GLY A 127 -2.38 11.81 9.48
C GLY A 127 -0.96 11.87 10.05
N LEU A 128 -0.69 12.94 10.82
CA LEU A 128 0.61 13.25 11.42
C LEU A 128 1.11 12.22 12.45
N GLY A 129 0.27 11.27 12.90
CA GLY A 129 0.72 10.12 13.69
C GLY A 129 1.44 9.12 12.78
N TRP A 130 2.77 9.02 12.90
CA TRP A 130 3.63 8.17 12.06
C TRP A 130 3.87 6.76 12.59
N SER A 131 3.28 6.38 13.73
CA SER A 131 3.36 5.01 14.22
C SER A 131 2.23 4.18 13.59
N PRO A 132 2.53 3.15 12.79
CA PRO A 132 1.62 2.00 12.70
C PRO A 132 1.46 1.44 14.12
N ILE A 133 0.25 1.02 14.47
CA ILE A 133 -0.04 0.40 15.79
C ILE A 133 0.51 -1.02 15.80
#